data_AF-A0A6J6Z022-F1
#
_entry.id   AF-A0A6J6Z022-F1
#
_cell.length_a   1.000
_cell.length_b   1.000
_cell.length_c   1.000
_cell.angle_alpha   90.00
_cell.angle_beta   90.00
_cell.angle_gamma   90.00
#
_symmetry.space_group_name_H-M   'P 1'
#
loop_
_entity.id
_entity.type
_entity.pdbx_description
1 polymer ?
#
loop_
_entity_poly.entity_id
_entity_poly.type
_entity_poly.pdbx_seq_one_letter_code
_entity_poly.pdbx_strand_id
1 'polypeptide(L)'
;MPKINTVERIQYAGGLYGLLFGSSKGKLAAKVLDMNSQGWNLHFIHQEQLNLAWLLLKFLILILTLTIWTFGNSELLIFEKDR
;
A
#
# COMPACT_ATOMS: atom_id res chain seq x y z
N MET A 1 27.66 -7.63 -8.58
CA MET A 1 27.11 -8.76 -7.80
C MET A 1 25.72 -9.07 -8.34
N PRO A 2 25.31 -10.34 -8.45
CA PRO A 2 23.94 -10.66 -8.84
C PRO A 2 22.98 -10.13 -7.78
N LYS A 3 22.00 -9.32 -8.19
CA LYS A 3 20.97 -8.78 -7.29
C LYS A 3 19.75 -9.70 -7.32
N ILE A 4 19.09 -9.85 -6.18
CA ILE A 4 17.76 -10.46 -6.06
C ILE A 4 16.73 -9.37 -5.79
N ASN A 5 15.54 -9.50 -6.36
CA ASN A 5 14.45 -8.54 -6.20
C ASN A 5 13.23 -9.21 -5.57
N THR A 6 12.51 -8.46 -4.75
CA THR A 6 11.19 -8.86 -4.24
C THR A 6 10.19 -7.71 -4.35
N VAL A 7 8.91 -8.05 -4.44
CA VAL A 7 7.81 -7.09 -4.59
C VAL A 7 6.83 -7.28 -3.45
N GLU A 8 6.61 -6.22 -2.68
CA GLU A 8 5.71 -6.20 -1.54
C GLU A 8 4.55 -5.24 -1.81
N ARG A 9 3.32 -5.64 -1.49
CA ARG A 9 2.14 -4.78 -1.63
C ARG A 9 1.73 -4.22 -0.28
N ILE A 10 1.58 -2.90 -0.20
CA ILE A 10 0.92 -2.24 0.91
C ILE A 10 -0.47 -1.84 0.47
N GLN A 11 -1.47 -2.26 1.25
CA GLN A 11 -2.86 -1.82 1.09
C GLN A 11 -3.24 -0.89 2.23
N TYR A 12 -3.92 0.20 1.91
CA TYR A 12 -4.46 1.12 2.90
C TYR A 12 -5.94 0.83 3.14
N ALA A 13 -6.44 1.21 4.31
CA ALA A 13 -7.87 1.29 4.56
C ALA A 13 -8.40 2.65 4.09
N GLY A 14 -9.64 2.70 3.62
CA GLY A 14 -10.34 3.92 3.24
C GLY A 14 -11.60 4.14 4.09
N GLY A 15 -12.37 5.18 3.74
CA GLY A 15 -13.55 5.60 4.49
C GLY A 15 -13.18 6.32 5.78
N LEU A 16 -14.15 6.47 6.68
CA LEU A 16 -13.94 7.19 7.94
C LEU A 16 -12.88 6.52 8.83
N TYR A 17 -12.81 5.18 8.83
CA TYR A 17 -11.73 4.45 9.50
C TYR A 17 -10.35 4.79 8.92
N GLY A 18 -10.22 4.80 7.59
CA GLY A 18 -8.98 5.19 6.93
C GLY A 18 -8.61 6.65 7.19
N LEU A 19 -9.59 7.56 7.27
CA LEU A 19 -9.37 8.97 7.53
C LEU A 19 -8.87 9.24 8.96
N LEU A 20 -9.51 8.62 9.95
CA LEU A 20 -9.24 8.90 11.36
C LEU A 20 -8.05 8.10 11.92
N PHE A 21 -7.86 6.87 11.43
CA PHE A 21 -6.87 5.93 11.99
C PHE A 21 -5.82 5.48 10.96
N GLY A 22 -5.98 5.82 9.68
CA GLY A 22 -5.02 5.45 8.64
C GLY A 22 -3.89 6.47 8.49
N SER A 23 -2.65 6.04 8.76
CA SER A 23 -1.45 6.80 8.39
C SER A 23 -0.72 6.09 7.25
N SER A 24 -0.87 6.59 6.02
CA SER A 24 -0.18 6.03 4.85
C SER A 24 1.34 6.10 4.99
N LYS A 25 1.84 7.24 5.49
CA LYS A 25 3.28 7.44 5.75
C LYS A 25 3.80 6.49 6.82
N GLY A 26 3.07 6.32 7.93
CA GLY A 26 3.48 5.44 9.02
C GLY A 26 3.56 3.97 8.58
N LYS A 27 2.54 3.50 7.85
CA LYS A 27 2.50 2.12 7.34
C LYS A 27 3.59 1.86 6.29
N LEU A 28 3.84 2.83 5.40
CA LEU A 28 4.92 2.76 4.42
C LEU A 28 6.28 2.68 5.11
N ALA A 29 6.56 3.61 6.03
CA ALA A 29 7.82 3.65 6.78
C ALA A 29 8.05 2.37 7.59
N ALA A 30 7.01 1.85 8.26
CA ALA A 30 7.11 0.61 9.03
C ALA A 30 7.50 -0.58 8.13
N LYS A 31 6.89 -0.72 6.93
CA LYS A 31 7.23 -1.80 6.01
C LYS A 31 8.64 -1.65 5.43
N VAL A 32 9.06 -0.43 5.10
CA VAL A 32 10.44 -0.18 4.63
C VAL A 32 11.46 -0.52 5.73
N LEU A 33 11.19 -0.11 6.98
CA LEU A 33 12.07 -0.43 8.12
C LEU A 33 12.16 -1.94 8.37
N ASP A 34 11.04 -2.66 8.31
CA ASP A 34 10.99 -4.12 8.42
C ASP A 34 11.85 -4.79 7.33
N MET A 35 11.69 -4.40 6.07
CA MET A 35 12.47 -4.93 4.95
C MET A 35 13.96 -4.58 5.06
N ASN A 36 14.28 -3.35 5.46
CA ASN A 36 15.66 -2.92 5.72
C ASN A 36 16.31 -3.76 6.83
N SER A 37 15.58 -4.13 7.89
CA SER A 37 16.09 -5.00 8.97
C SER A 37 16.46 -6.40 8.48
N GLN A 38 15.85 -6.86 7.38
CA GLN A 38 16.13 -8.12 6.71
C GLN A 38 17.25 -8.00 5.65
N GLY A 39 17.84 -6.81 5.50
CA GLY A 39 18.91 -6.51 4.55
C GLY A 39 18.44 -6.23 3.13
N TRP A 40 17.15 -5.97 2.93
CA TRP A 40 16.61 -5.49 1.65
C TRP A 40 16.72 -3.97 1.56
N ASN A 41 17.02 -3.45 0.36
CA ASN A 41 17.03 -2.02 0.09
C ASN A 41 15.82 -1.64 -0.76
N LEU A 42 15.12 -0.56 -0.39
CA LEU A 42 14.04 -0.02 -1.21
C LEU A 42 14.61 0.52 -2.52
N HIS A 43 14.12 0.00 -3.64
CA HIS A 43 14.55 0.41 -4.97
C HIS A 43 13.52 1.33 -5.64
N PHE A 44 12.24 0.97 -5.61
CA PHE A 44 11.18 1.70 -6.31
C PHE A 44 9.83 1.55 -5.62
N ILE A 45 9.00 2.59 -5.70
CA ILE A 45 7.60 2.57 -5.26
C ILE A 45 6.74 2.80 -6.49
N HIS A 46 5.93 1.81 -6.84
CA HIS A 46 4.93 1.91 -7.89
C HIS A 46 3.56 2.18 -7.28
N GLN A 47 2.99 3.35 -7.59
CA GLN A 47 1.62 3.66 -7.21
C GLN A 47 0.64 2.99 -8.16
N GLU A 48 -0.31 2.25 -7.59
CA GLU A 48 -1.32 1.58 -8.39
C GLU A 48 -2.33 2.60 -8.94
N GLN A 49 -2.43 2.68 -10.26
CA GLN A 49 -3.44 3.51 -10.91
C GLN A 49 -4.78 2.80 -10.88
N LEU A 50 -5.77 3.44 -10.28
CA LEU A 50 -7.12 2.90 -10.17
C LEU A 50 -7.93 3.29 -11.40
N ASN A 51 -8.52 2.30 -12.05
CA ASN A 51 -9.45 2.50 -13.16
C ASN A 51 -10.82 2.99 -12.64
N LEU A 52 -11.58 3.65 -13.51
CA LEU A 52 -12.90 4.21 -13.17
C LEU A 52 -13.86 3.17 -12.58
N ALA A 53 -13.86 1.94 -13.12
CA ALA A 53 -14.68 0.84 -12.60
C ALA A 53 -14.36 0.52 -11.13
N TRP A 54 -13.09 0.57 -10.75
CA TRP A 54 -12.66 0.33 -9.36
C TRP A 54 -13.09 1.48 -8.44
N LEU A 55 -13.04 2.72 -8.95
CA LEU A 55 -13.51 3.89 -8.22
C LEU A 55 -15.01 3.79 -7.94
N LEU A 56 -15.82 3.37 -8.91
CA LEU A 56 -17.26 3.14 -8.72
C LEU A 56 -17.54 2.05 -7.66
N LEU A 57 -16.78 0.95 -7.68
CA LEU A 57 -16.90 -0.10 -6.67
C LEU A 57 -16.56 0.41 -5.27
N LYS A 58 -15.50 1.21 -5.12
CA LYS A 58 -15.13 1.83 -3.83
C LYS A 58 -16.25 2.70 -3.30
N PHE A 59 -16.89 3.50 -4.16
CA PHE A 59 -18.05 4.33 -3.78
C PHE A 59 -19.26 3.50 -3.39
N LEU A 60 -19.56 2.44 -4.12
CA LEU A 60 -20.66 1.53 -3.77
C LEU A 60 -20.45 0.95 -2.37
N ILE A 61 -19.27 0.41 -2.09
CA ILE A 61 -18.94 -0.15 -0.77
C ILE A 61 -19.00 0.92 0.30
N LEU A 62 -18.48 2.13 0.03
CA LEU A 62 -18.53 3.23 0.97
C LEU A 62 -19.98 3.60 1.33
N ILE A 63 -20.92 3.58 0.39
CA ILE A 63 -22.35 3.80 0.68
C ILE A 63 -22.92 2.65 1.50
N LEU A 64 -22.62 1.40 1.11
CA LEU A 64 -23.10 0.20 1.82
C LEU A 64 -22.59 0.12 3.26
N THR A 65 -21.40 0.63 3.53
CA THR A 65 -20.81 0.69 4.88
C THR A 65 -21.14 2.00 5.61
N LEU A 66 -22.08 2.80 5.11
CA LEU A 66 -22.45 4.11 5.70
C LEU A 66 -21.23 5.03 5.90
N THR A 67 -20.34 5.03 4.93
CA THR A 67 -19.07 5.77 4.85
C THR A 67 -17.99 5.35 5.85
N ILE A 68 -18.24 4.29 6.63
CA ILE A 68 -17.36 3.84 7.70
C ILE A 68 -16.07 3.22 7.13
N TRP A 69 -16.19 2.38 6.11
CA TRP A 69 -15.07 1.59 5.60
C TRP A 69 -15.12 1.36 4.08
N THR A 70 -13.96 1.44 3.43
CA THR A 70 -13.79 0.95 2.05
C THR A 70 -12.34 0.56 1.83
N PHE A 71 -12.02 -0.04 0.68
CA PHE A 71 -10.64 -0.30 0.29
C PHE A 71 -9.91 1.04 0.08
N GLY A 72 -8.69 1.19 0.60
CA GLY A 72 -7.85 2.36 0.36
C GLY A 72 -7.09 2.24 -0.97
N ASN A 73 -6.06 3.07 -1.16
CA ASN A 73 -5.13 2.87 -2.27
C ASN A 73 -4.18 1.71 -1.93
N SER A 74 -3.40 1.30 -2.92
CA SER A 74 -2.28 0.38 -2.72
C SER A 74 -1.05 0.86 -3.44
N GLU A 75 0.10 0.49 -2.88
CA GLU A 75 1.41 0.77 -3.44
C GLU A 75 2.19 -0.55 -3.48
N LEU A 76 2.94 -0.74 -4.56
CA LEU A 76 3.88 -1.84 -4.71
C LEU A 76 5.27 -1.30 -4.44
N LEU A 77 5.97 -1.94 -3.50
CA LEU A 77 7.33 -1.61 -3.15
C LEU A 77 8.22 -2.69 -3.74
N ILE A 78 9.18 -2.26 -4.54
CA ILE A 78 10.21 -3.12 -5.11
C ILE A 78 11.45 -2.96 -4.27
N PHE A 79 11.93 -4.07 -3.73
CA PHE A 79 13.14 -4.14 -2.94
C PHE A 79 14.20 -4.96 -3.66
N GLU A 80 15.46 -4.58 -3.46
CA GLU A 80 16.64 -5.27 -4.00
C GLU A 80 17.61 -5.65 -2.88
N LYS A 81 18.30 -6.78 -3.03
CA LYS A 81 19.34 -7.24 -2.11
C LYS A 81 20.48 -7.89 -2.89
N ASP A 82 21.71 -7.73 -2.41
CA ASP A 82 22.84 -8.46 -2.97
C ASP A 82 22.73 -9.95 -2.60
N ARG A 83 22.96 -10.82 -3.59
CA ARG A 83 22.87 -12.28 -3.42
C ARG A 83 24.00 -12.84 -2.57
#